data_AF-A0A8B1PJ44-F1
#
_entry.id   AF-A0A8B1PJ44-F1
#
_cell.length_a   1.000
_cell.length_b   1.000
_cell.length_c   1.000
_cell.angle_alpha   90.00
_cell.angle_beta   90.00
_cell.angle_gamma   90.00
#
_symmetry.space_group_name_H-M   'P 1'
#
loop_
_entity.id
_entity.type
_entity.pdbx_description
1 polymer ?
#
loop_
_entity_poly.entity_id
_entity_poly.type
_entity_poly.pdbx_seq_one_letter_code
_entity_poly.pdbx_strand_id
1 'polypeptide(L)'
;MDGMYEDGTGLLTIGALACLTGVPVKTIRNWSDQGLLPPAARTPAGYRLYGPDAPARLEIVRSLRDLGIGLAAIRSVVDRERTVAETATQWADALDAQIRTLQLQRAVLRSVAARGSAAEELPHMTELARLSAQERRRIITDLVEDALDGVHAPAYRSGLLAATPDLPDDPTPEQIGAWIELAALVRDPALRAALRRLAEYSARTAPAAGEGSGLGETDTAGQEQAAVRVTDTAGQEQAALRVAELMRVRGEEAVAAGIAPDSPAAEPMLAELIAAWLPTQTGTPDPPAEDGPAARARLLEQLECAAEPAVERYWQLLCTVTGRPAPPRWHLAGTWTTAALRAHPRPSALDRSAFDATDPDRVLYAYEQVTRDVLALVAAVRPEDLALPTPCAGWTVRQLLDHMVWENLMATSIAEDAPRTDHTADHLGDDHLAAFADSVRAARAAFTGSGMLHRTYGPYEAPGAMIVQQVVVELLAHGWDLARATGAPTVLAPEVAEETLAAAHRIYGAAPRTAGSSFAPERPAPAGASAADRLAAFLGRDPV
;
A
#
# COMPACT_ATOMS: atom_id res chain seq x y z
N MET A 1 -10.91 -68.55 37.34
CA MET A 1 -9.60 -68.39 36.66
C MET A 1 -8.97 -69.73 36.26
N ASP A 2 -9.66 -70.87 36.42
CA ASP A 2 -9.09 -72.24 36.26
C ASP A 2 -9.16 -72.87 34.86
N GLY A 3 -9.39 -72.10 33.79
CA GLY A 3 -9.46 -72.62 32.41
C GLY A 3 -8.69 -71.81 31.38
N MET A 4 -7.83 -70.89 31.82
CA MET A 4 -7.18 -69.92 30.94
C MET A 4 -5.86 -70.44 30.35
N TYR A 5 -5.18 -71.34 31.06
CA TYR A 5 -3.90 -71.95 30.66
C TYR A 5 -4.06 -73.47 30.57
N GLU A 6 -3.48 -74.12 29.56
CA GLU A 6 -3.38 -75.59 29.54
C GLU A 6 -2.32 -76.03 30.59
N ASP A 7 -2.78 -76.70 31.65
CA ASP A 7 -1.98 -77.52 32.56
C ASP A 7 -0.63 -76.95 33.02
N GLY A 8 -0.64 -75.77 33.66
CA GLY A 8 0.56 -75.23 34.34
C GLY A 8 1.73 -74.83 33.42
N THR A 9 1.54 -74.87 32.09
CA THR A 9 2.59 -74.56 31.10
C THR A 9 2.77 -73.05 30.84
N GLY A 10 1.83 -72.21 31.28
CA GLY A 10 1.82 -70.77 30.99
C GLY A 10 1.45 -70.42 29.53
N LEU A 11 0.96 -71.40 28.75
CA LEU A 11 0.56 -71.22 27.35
C LEU A 11 -0.97 -71.02 27.21
N LEU A 12 -1.37 -70.14 26.28
CA LEU A 12 -2.76 -69.77 26.01
C LEU A 12 -3.28 -70.40 24.71
N THR A 13 -4.50 -70.94 24.74
CA THR A 13 -5.21 -71.30 23.50
C THR A 13 -5.66 -70.05 22.74
N ILE A 14 -5.93 -70.18 21.43
CA ILE A 14 -6.43 -69.04 20.63
C ILE A 14 -7.72 -68.42 21.18
N GLY A 15 -8.59 -69.23 21.79
CA GLY A 15 -9.83 -68.78 22.41
C GLY A 15 -9.59 -68.01 23.70
N ALA A 16 -8.68 -68.52 24.55
CA ALA A 16 -8.27 -67.82 25.77
C ALA A 16 -7.58 -66.48 25.44
N LEU A 17 -6.70 -66.47 24.44
CA LEU A 17 -6.02 -65.26 23.98
C LEU A 17 -7.00 -64.23 23.38
N ALA A 18 -8.01 -64.68 22.64
CA ALA A 18 -9.09 -63.82 22.13
C ALA A 18 -9.92 -63.21 23.27
N CYS A 19 -10.26 -64.00 24.30
CA CYS A 19 -10.98 -63.51 25.46
C CYS A 19 -10.17 -62.49 26.26
N LEU A 20 -8.86 -62.71 26.40
CA LEU A 20 -7.96 -61.85 27.17
C LEU A 20 -7.71 -60.50 26.47
N THR A 21 -7.53 -60.51 25.15
CA THR A 21 -7.14 -59.32 24.37
C THR A 21 -8.31 -58.61 23.68
N GLY A 22 -9.49 -59.23 23.65
CA GLY A 22 -10.65 -58.77 22.90
C GLY A 22 -10.50 -58.88 21.37
N VAL A 23 -9.39 -59.45 20.87
CA VAL A 23 -9.15 -59.60 19.43
C VAL A 23 -9.90 -60.84 18.92
N PRO A 24 -10.71 -60.74 17.84
CA PRO A 24 -11.45 -61.88 17.32
C PRO A 24 -10.52 -63.05 16.93
N VAL A 25 -10.93 -64.28 17.25
CA VAL A 25 -10.17 -65.52 16.92
C VAL A 25 -9.76 -65.56 15.44
N LYS A 26 -10.62 -65.08 14.54
CA LYS A 26 -10.31 -65.00 13.10
C LYS A 26 -9.12 -64.08 12.80
N THR A 27 -9.04 -62.94 13.48
CA THR A 27 -7.93 -61.97 13.35
C THR A 27 -6.64 -62.56 13.93
N ILE A 28 -6.69 -63.18 15.11
CA ILE A 28 -5.54 -63.86 15.73
C ILE A 28 -5.02 -64.97 14.81
N ARG A 29 -5.91 -65.78 14.24
CA ARG A 29 -5.56 -66.84 13.29
C ARG A 29 -4.89 -66.25 12.05
N ASN A 30 -5.47 -65.20 11.48
CA ASN A 30 -4.91 -64.52 10.31
C ASN A 30 -3.50 -63.95 10.58
N TRP A 31 -3.31 -63.26 11.70
CA TRP A 31 -2.00 -62.73 12.08
C TRP A 31 -0.98 -63.84 12.41
N SER A 32 -1.44 -64.97 12.94
CA SER A 32 -0.60 -66.14 13.16
C SER A 32 -0.17 -66.80 11.86
N ASP A 33 -1.08 -66.94 10.89
CA ASP A 33 -0.80 -67.48 9.55
C ASP A 33 0.12 -66.56 8.75
N GLN A 34 -0.03 -65.25 8.94
CA GLN A 34 0.87 -64.25 8.40
C GLN A 34 2.18 -64.16 9.20
N GLY A 35 2.41 -64.92 10.26
CA GLY A 35 3.66 -64.93 11.03
C GLY A 35 3.89 -63.71 11.94
N LEU A 36 2.91 -62.84 12.14
CA LEU A 36 2.98 -61.72 13.10
C LEU A 36 2.83 -62.20 14.55
N LEU A 37 2.18 -63.34 14.74
CA LEU A 37 1.99 -64.00 16.02
C LEU A 37 2.29 -65.51 15.89
N PRO A 38 3.56 -65.91 15.84
CA PRO A 38 3.92 -67.32 15.72
C PRO A 38 3.44 -68.10 16.96
N PRO A 39 2.84 -69.29 16.80
CA PRO A 39 2.48 -70.12 17.94
C PRO A 39 3.75 -70.66 18.61
N ALA A 40 3.79 -70.64 19.95
CA ALA A 40 4.90 -71.16 20.73
C ALA A 40 4.94 -72.70 20.70
N ALA A 41 3.77 -73.34 20.62
CA ALA A 41 3.63 -74.77 20.50
C ALA A 41 2.32 -75.14 19.79
N ARG A 42 2.12 -76.43 19.56
CA ARG A 42 0.81 -76.98 19.19
C ARG A 42 0.45 -78.12 20.12
N THR A 43 -0.83 -78.27 20.41
CA THR A 43 -1.33 -79.44 21.14
C THR A 43 -1.15 -80.71 20.30
N PRO A 44 -1.20 -81.91 20.90
CA PRO A 44 -1.20 -83.17 20.16
C PRO A 44 -2.32 -83.27 19.11
N ALA A 45 -3.44 -82.56 19.33
CA ALA A 45 -4.56 -82.45 18.39
C ALA A 45 -4.37 -81.36 17.30
N GLY A 46 -3.24 -80.65 17.31
CA GLY A 46 -2.84 -79.66 16.30
C GLY A 46 -3.25 -78.21 16.56
N TYR A 47 -3.87 -77.90 17.71
CA TYR A 47 -4.30 -76.54 18.07
C TYR A 47 -3.11 -75.64 18.40
N ARG A 48 -3.14 -74.37 17.98
CA ARG A 48 -2.09 -73.38 18.25
C ARG A 48 -2.11 -72.95 19.73
N LEU A 49 -0.94 -72.96 20.36
CA LEU A 49 -0.69 -72.46 21.71
C LEU A 49 0.23 -71.24 21.65
N TYR A 50 -0.06 -70.23 22.45
CA TYR A 50 0.63 -68.94 22.46
C TYR A 50 1.32 -68.69 23.79
N GLY A 51 2.51 -68.09 23.73
CA GLY A 51 3.31 -67.76 24.91
C GLY A 51 2.72 -66.63 25.77
N PRO A 52 3.28 -66.40 26.98
CA PRO A 52 2.83 -65.32 27.87
C PRO A 52 3.08 -63.91 27.32
N ASP A 53 3.95 -63.77 26.32
CA ASP A 53 4.24 -62.52 25.58
C ASP A 53 3.21 -62.22 24.48
N ALA A 54 2.41 -63.21 24.08
CA ALA A 54 1.45 -63.09 22.99
C ALA A 54 0.40 -61.96 23.17
N PRO A 55 -0.14 -61.69 24.37
CA PRO A 55 -1.05 -60.56 24.58
C PRO A 55 -0.39 -59.21 24.26
N ALA A 56 0.80 -58.95 24.81
CA ALA A 56 1.55 -57.73 24.55
C ALA A 56 1.94 -57.62 23.06
N ARG A 57 2.32 -58.74 22.45
CA ARG A 57 2.60 -58.83 21.01
C ARG A 57 1.38 -58.44 20.16
N LEU A 58 0.21 -58.93 20.51
CA LEU A 58 -1.08 -58.60 19.85
C LEU A 58 -1.44 -57.12 19.99
N GLU A 59 -1.24 -56.54 21.18
CA GLU A 59 -1.49 -55.11 21.41
C GLU A 59 -0.56 -54.23 20.57
N ILE A 60 0.73 -54.56 20.47
CA ILE A 60 1.67 -53.85 19.60
C ILE A 60 1.24 -53.93 18.13
N VAL A 61 0.90 -55.14 17.64
CA VAL A 61 0.44 -55.33 16.26
C VAL A 61 -0.83 -54.50 15.99
N ARG A 62 -1.79 -54.48 16.92
CA ARG A 62 -3.02 -53.69 16.78
C ARG A 62 -2.73 -52.19 16.74
N SER A 63 -1.98 -51.68 17.71
CA SER A 63 -1.65 -50.25 17.80
C SER A 63 -0.93 -49.73 16.55
N LEU A 64 0.04 -50.48 16.01
CA LEU A 64 0.74 -50.10 14.78
C LEU A 64 -0.18 -50.18 13.55
N ARG A 65 -1.07 -51.17 13.50
CA ARG A 65 -2.05 -51.31 12.42
C ARG A 65 -3.05 -50.16 12.41
N ASP A 66 -3.52 -49.74 13.59
CA ASP A 66 -4.46 -48.63 13.75
C ASP A 66 -3.86 -47.29 13.31
N LEU A 67 -2.53 -47.14 13.42
CA LEU A 67 -1.75 -46.01 12.86
C LEU A 67 -1.48 -46.13 11.35
N GLY A 68 -2.05 -47.14 10.68
CA GLY A 68 -1.92 -47.35 9.25
C GLY A 68 -0.63 -48.04 8.81
N ILE A 69 0.20 -48.53 9.73
CA ILE A 69 1.48 -49.17 9.40
C ILE A 69 1.23 -50.53 8.72
N GLY A 70 1.94 -50.77 7.63
CA GLY A 70 1.86 -52.01 6.85
C GLY A 70 2.38 -53.24 7.60
N LEU A 71 1.82 -54.41 7.30
CA LEU A 71 2.12 -55.67 8.01
C LEU A 71 3.60 -56.09 7.94
N ALA A 72 4.32 -55.74 6.86
CA ALA A 72 5.74 -56.03 6.73
C ALA A 72 6.59 -55.25 7.75
N ALA A 73 6.31 -53.95 7.93
CA ALA A 73 7.01 -53.12 8.92
C ALA A 73 6.65 -53.53 10.36
N ILE A 74 5.38 -53.88 10.61
CA ILE A 74 4.94 -54.42 11.91
C ILE A 74 5.73 -55.69 12.25
N ARG A 75 5.91 -56.61 11.29
CA ARG A 75 6.70 -57.82 11.49
C ARG A 75 8.14 -57.51 11.96
N SER A 76 8.86 -56.63 11.25
CA SER A 76 10.23 -56.27 11.64
C SER A 76 10.33 -55.64 13.02
N VAL A 77 9.30 -54.91 13.47
CA VAL A 77 9.24 -54.39 14.85
C VAL A 77 9.08 -55.53 15.85
N VAL A 78 8.14 -56.44 15.58
CA VAL A 78 7.78 -57.49 16.54
C VAL A 78 8.83 -58.61 16.58
N ASP A 79 9.60 -58.78 15.50
CA ASP A 79 10.76 -59.66 15.41
C ASP A 79 12.06 -58.98 15.87
N ARG A 80 11.97 -57.73 16.37
CA ARG A 80 13.08 -56.92 16.90
C ARG A 80 14.20 -56.61 15.90
N GLU A 81 13.89 -56.67 14.60
CA GLU A 81 14.79 -56.23 13.53
C GLU A 81 14.87 -54.70 13.46
N ARG A 82 13.80 -54.01 13.90
CA ARG A 82 13.70 -52.55 13.99
C ARG A 82 13.01 -52.15 15.28
N THR A 83 13.30 -50.94 15.76
CA THR A 83 12.57 -50.38 16.90
C THR A 83 11.21 -49.81 16.47
N VAL A 84 10.29 -49.69 17.43
CA VAL A 84 9.01 -48.99 17.24
C VAL A 84 9.27 -47.53 16.83
N ALA A 85 10.24 -46.87 17.48
CA ALA A 85 10.56 -45.47 17.24
C ALA A 85 11.02 -45.23 15.79
N GLU A 86 11.98 -46.01 15.29
CA GLU A 86 12.47 -45.87 13.90
C GLU A 86 11.37 -46.11 12.86
N THR A 87 10.47 -47.05 13.13
CA THR A 87 9.34 -47.34 12.23
C THR A 87 8.30 -46.23 12.26
N ALA A 88 8.02 -45.67 13.46
CA ALA A 88 7.10 -44.57 13.64
C ALA A 88 7.61 -43.28 12.98
N THR A 89 8.90 -42.92 13.17
CA THR A 89 9.52 -41.75 12.51
C THR A 89 9.44 -41.87 10.99
N GLN A 90 9.86 -43.01 10.42
CA GLN A 90 9.80 -43.21 8.98
C GLN A 90 8.38 -43.08 8.41
N TRP A 91 7.37 -43.58 9.13
CA TRP A 91 5.98 -43.50 8.70
C TRP A 91 5.40 -42.09 8.88
N ALA A 92 5.76 -41.39 9.96
CA ALA A 92 5.42 -39.99 10.17
C ALA A 92 5.98 -39.12 9.04
N ASP A 93 7.27 -39.29 8.69
CA ASP A 93 7.90 -38.56 7.58
C ASP A 93 7.19 -38.80 6.24
N ALA A 94 6.77 -40.05 6.00
CA ALA A 94 6.03 -40.41 4.79
C ALA A 94 4.61 -39.80 4.76
N LEU A 95 3.92 -39.78 5.90
CA LEU A 95 2.63 -39.12 6.06
C LEU A 95 2.74 -37.61 5.86
N ASP A 96 3.76 -36.98 6.46
CA ASP A 96 4.02 -35.55 6.31
C ASP A 96 4.27 -35.19 4.84
N ALA A 97 4.99 -36.04 4.09
CA ALA A 97 5.17 -35.85 2.65
C ALA A 97 3.86 -35.94 1.85
N GLN A 98 2.95 -36.86 2.23
CA GLN A 98 1.62 -36.96 1.62
C GLN A 98 0.75 -35.75 1.97
N ILE A 99 0.78 -35.30 3.23
CA ILE A 99 0.05 -34.11 3.70
C ILE A 99 0.50 -32.88 2.90
N ARG A 100 1.81 -32.64 2.76
CA ARG A 100 2.35 -31.55 1.92
C ARG A 100 1.86 -31.62 0.48
N THR A 101 1.83 -32.82 -0.12
CA THR A 101 1.34 -33.02 -1.49
C THR A 101 -0.14 -32.66 -1.63
N LEU A 102 -0.97 -33.11 -0.68
CA LEU A 102 -2.41 -32.83 -0.66
C LEU A 102 -2.71 -31.36 -0.38
N GLN A 103 -1.95 -30.71 0.50
CA GLN A 103 -2.03 -29.27 0.77
C GLN A 103 -1.73 -28.46 -0.49
N LEU A 104 -0.65 -28.79 -1.22
CA LEU A 104 -0.32 -28.14 -2.49
C LEU A 104 -1.44 -28.31 -3.52
N GLN A 105 -1.94 -29.53 -3.71
CA GLN A 105 -3.05 -29.80 -4.64
C GLN A 105 -4.30 -28.98 -4.29
N ARG A 106 -4.66 -28.94 -3.00
CA ARG A 106 -5.80 -28.16 -2.51
C ARG A 106 -5.59 -26.66 -2.75
N ALA A 107 -4.40 -26.13 -2.51
CA ALA A 107 -4.09 -24.72 -2.71
C ALA A 107 -4.16 -24.33 -4.20
N VAL A 108 -3.62 -25.15 -5.09
CA VAL A 108 -3.72 -24.95 -6.55
C VAL A 108 -5.17 -24.94 -7.02
N LEU A 109 -5.97 -25.93 -6.61
CA LEU A 109 -7.39 -26.01 -6.99
C LEU A 109 -8.18 -24.79 -6.51
N ARG A 110 -7.90 -24.30 -5.29
CA ARG A 110 -8.53 -23.07 -4.76
C ARG A 110 -8.11 -21.83 -5.54
N SER A 111 -6.83 -21.71 -5.91
CA SER A 111 -6.32 -20.60 -6.72
C SER A 111 -6.97 -20.57 -8.11
N VAL A 112 -7.07 -21.72 -8.79
CA VAL A 112 -7.78 -21.86 -10.08
C VAL A 112 -9.24 -21.41 -9.96
N ALA A 113 -9.94 -21.87 -8.92
CA ALA A 113 -11.34 -21.50 -8.69
C ALA A 113 -11.51 -20.00 -8.42
N ALA A 114 -10.61 -19.38 -7.67
CA ALA A 114 -10.68 -17.95 -7.35
C ALA A 114 -10.38 -17.04 -8.55
N ARG A 115 -9.49 -17.46 -9.46
CA ARG A 115 -9.07 -16.68 -10.63
C ARG A 115 -10.00 -16.82 -11.84
N GLY A 116 -10.87 -17.85 -11.86
CA GLY A 116 -11.65 -18.18 -13.05
C GLY A 116 -10.80 -18.61 -14.24
N SER A 117 -9.65 -19.24 -13.97
CA SER A 117 -8.67 -19.64 -15.00
C SER A 117 -9.26 -20.60 -16.02
N ALA A 118 -8.82 -20.47 -17.27
CA ALA A 118 -9.22 -21.34 -18.36
C ALA A 118 -8.61 -22.76 -18.21
N ALA A 119 -9.24 -23.76 -18.84
CA ALA A 119 -8.79 -25.15 -18.74
C ALA A 119 -7.36 -25.34 -19.29
N GLU A 120 -6.97 -24.51 -20.24
CA GLU A 120 -5.67 -24.48 -20.89
C GLU A 120 -4.54 -23.97 -19.96
N GLU A 121 -4.87 -23.20 -18.91
CA GLU A 121 -3.89 -22.63 -17.97
C GLU A 121 -3.50 -23.62 -16.84
N LEU A 122 -4.35 -24.62 -16.58
CA LEU A 122 -4.20 -25.59 -15.49
C LEU A 122 -2.85 -26.36 -15.49
N PRO A 123 -2.34 -26.87 -16.63
CA PRO A 123 -1.05 -27.57 -16.67
C PRO A 123 0.09 -26.65 -16.22
N HIS A 124 0.13 -25.42 -16.74
CA HIS A 124 1.16 -24.43 -16.43
C HIS A 124 1.12 -23.98 -14.96
N MET A 125 -0.08 -23.74 -14.41
CA MET A 125 -0.25 -23.40 -12.99
C MET A 125 0.19 -24.55 -12.06
N THR A 126 -0.12 -25.79 -12.44
CA THR A 126 0.25 -26.98 -11.67
C THR A 126 1.76 -27.21 -11.69
N GLU A 127 2.41 -26.97 -12.83
CA GLU A 127 3.87 -27.01 -12.96
C GLU A 127 4.53 -25.96 -12.06
N LEU A 128 4.11 -24.68 -12.17
CA LEU A 128 4.64 -23.60 -11.34
C LEU A 128 4.52 -23.87 -9.83
N ALA A 129 3.40 -24.44 -9.40
CA ALA A 129 3.19 -24.75 -7.99
C ALA A 129 4.12 -25.87 -7.47
N ARG A 130 4.48 -26.83 -8.33
CA ARG A 130 5.32 -27.99 -8.01
C ARG A 130 6.82 -27.73 -8.06
N LEU A 131 7.25 -26.58 -8.58
CA LEU A 131 8.66 -26.20 -8.61
C LEU A 131 9.29 -26.31 -7.22
N SER A 132 10.50 -26.85 -7.14
CA SER A 132 11.31 -26.87 -5.92
C SER A 132 11.72 -25.45 -5.51
N ALA A 133 12.03 -25.25 -4.22
CA ALA A 133 12.63 -24.01 -3.70
C ALA A 133 13.79 -23.50 -4.59
N GLN A 134 14.68 -24.41 -5.00
CA GLN A 134 15.82 -24.08 -5.86
C GLN A 134 15.39 -23.58 -7.25
N GLU A 135 14.36 -24.15 -7.85
CA GLU A 135 13.83 -23.71 -9.15
C GLU A 135 13.11 -22.38 -9.05
N ARG A 136 12.33 -22.16 -7.98
CA ARG A 136 11.67 -20.87 -7.71
C ARG A 136 12.70 -19.75 -7.52
N ARG A 137 13.78 -20.02 -6.77
CA ARG A 137 14.89 -19.08 -6.62
C ARG A 137 15.56 -18.75 -7.94
N ARG A 138 15.80 -19.76 -8.81
CA ARG A 138 16.36 -19.52 -10.16
C ARG A 138 15.50 -18.56 -10.97
N ILE A 139 14.18 -18.72 -10.99
CA ILE A 139 13.28 -17.82 -11.74
C ILE A 139 13.49 -16.35 -11.35
N ILE A 140 13.65 -16.06 -10.05
CA ILE A 140 13.89 -14.70 -9.57
C ILE A 140 15.33 -14.27 -9.81
N THR A 141 16.31 -15.15 -9.60
CA THR A 141 17.73 -14.85 -9.87
C THR A 141 17.94 -14.51 -11.35
N ASP A 142 17.39 -15.29 -12.27
CA ASP A 142 17.47 -15.06 -13.71
C ASP A 142 16.84 -13.71 -14.10
N LEU A 143 15.69 -13.35 -13.49
CA LEU A 143 15.09 -12.02 -13.67
C LEU A 143 16.05 -10.90 -13.25
N VAL A 144 16.65 -11.02 -12.08
CA VAL A 144 17.55 -9.99 -11.55
C VAL A 144 18.82 -9.89 -12.39
N GLU A 145 19.37 -11.03 -12.82
CA GLU A 145 20.53 -11.09 -13.71
C GLU A 145 20.23 -10.43 -15.05
N ASP A 146 19.14 -10.81 -15.71
CA ASP A 146 18.68 -10.24 -16.98
C ASP A 146 18.38 -8.74 -16.87
N ALA A 147 17.61 -8.33 -15.86
CA ALA A 147 17.14 -6.95 -15.73
C ALA A 147 18.30 -5.97 -15.48
N LEU A 148 19.28 -6.39 -14.69
CA LEU A 148 20.42 -5.57 -14.28
C LEU A 148 21.66 -5.82 -15.15
N ASP A 149 21.55 -6.52 -16.27
CA ASP A 149 22.68 -6.77 -17.16
C ASP A 149 23.32 -5.45 -17.64
N GLY A 150 24.63 -5.32 -17.48
CA GLY A 150 25.38 -4.09 -17.76
C GLY A 150 25.16 -2.91 -16.80
N VAL A 151 24.40 -3.07 -15.71
CA VAL A 151 24.17 -2.00 -14.70
C VAL A 151 24.97 -2.28 -13.43
N HIS A 152 25.92 -1.40 -13.09
CA HIS A 152 26.75 -1.53 -11.89
C HIS A 152 26.03 -1.00 -10.62
N ALA A 153 25.08 -1.79 -10.10
CA ALA A 153 24.32 -1.48 -8.88
C ALA A 153 24.41 -2.62 -7.84
N PRO A 154 25.58 -2.84 -7.19
CA PRO A 154 25.83 -4.02 -6.36
C PRO A 154 24.94 -4.10 -5.11
N ALA A 155 24.67 -2.97 -4.44
CA ALA A 155 23.79 -2.91 -3.28
C ALA A 155 22.34 -3.24 -3.66
N TYR A 156 21.83 -2.64 -4.75
CA TYR A 156 20.48 -2.89 -5.26
C TYR A 156 20.29 -4.35 -5.72
N ARG A 157 21.26 -4.90 -6.46
CA ARG A 157 21.27 -6.32 -6.86
C ARG A 157 21.23 -7.23 -5.63
N SER A 158 22.06 -6.95 -4.63
CA SER A 158 22.10 -7.76 -3.40
C SER A 158 20.78 -7.70 -2.65
N GLY A 159 20.13 -6.53 -2.57
CA GLY A 159 18.81 -6.36 -1.96
C GLY A 159 17.71 -7.17 -2.66
N LEU A 160 17.66 -7.15 -4.00
CA LEU A 160 16.71 -7.95 -4.78
C LEU A 160 16.91 -9.45 -4.57
N LEU A 161 18.16 -9.91 -4.58
CA LEU A 161 18.49 -11.32 -4.38
C LEU A 161 18.21 -11.78 -2.94
N ALA A 162 18.55 -10.96 -1.94
CA ALA A 162 18.26 -11.25 -0.53
C ALA A 162 16.76 -11.33 -0.23
N ALA A 163 15.94 -10.61 -1.00
CA ALA A 163 14.49 -10.68 -0.90
C ALA A 163 13.88 -11.94 -1.53
N THR A 164 14.64 -12.75 -2.28
CA THR A 164 14.12 -13.93 -3.00
C THR A 164 13.63 -15.00 -2.02
N PRO A 165 12.32 -15.31 -1.98
CA PRO A 165 11.80 -16.18 -0.94
C PRO A 165 11.49 -17.61 -1.39
N ASP A 166 11.54 -18.53 -0.43
CA ASP A 166 10.91 -19.85 -0.56
C ASP A 166 9.47 -19.80 -0.01
N LEU A 167 8.55 -20.52 -0.66
CA LEU A 167 7.25 -20.81 -0.06
C LEU A 167 7.45 -21.62 1.24
N PRO A 168 6.62 -21.39 2.28
CA PRO A 168 6.68 -22.20 3.49
C PRO A 168 6.29 -23.66 3.20
N ASP A 169 6.63 -24.57 4.12
CA ASP A 169 6.38 -26.01 3.98
C ASP A 169 4.88 -26.36 3.83
N ASP A 170 3.99 -25.55 4.42
CA ASP A 170 2.53 -25.63 4.26
C ASP A 170 1.98 -24.28 3.74
N PRO A 171 1.99 -24.05 2.42
CA PRO A 171 1.60 -22.76 1.85
C PRO A 171 0.08 -22.61 1.78
N THR A 172 -0.40 -21.40 2.10
CA THR A 172 -1.82 -21.06 1.96
C THR A 172 -2.24 -20.93 0.49
N PRO A 173 -3.55 -21.03 0.16
CA PRO A 173 -4.05 -20.75 -1.19
C PRO A 173 -3.62 -19.38 -1.72
N GLU A 174 -3.59 -18.36 -0.85
CA GLU A 174 -3.18 -17.00 -1.18
C GLU A 174 -1.68 -16.94 -1.53
N GLN A 175 -0.83 -17.67 -0.80
CA GLN A 175 0.61 -17.76 -1.08
C GLN A 175 0.89 -18.45 -2.42
N ILE A 176 0.19 -19.55 -2.73
CA ILE A 176 0.29 -20.22 -4.03
C ILE A 176 -0.23 -19.33 -5.16
N GLY A 177 -1.37 -18.66 -4.95
CA GLY A 177 -1.91 -17.69 -5.90
C GLY A 177 -0.92 -16.55 -6.19
N ALA A 178 -0.29 -16.01 -5.14
CA ALA A 178 0.72 -14.97 -5.26
C ALA A 178 1.97 -15.46 -6.00
N TRP A 179 2.44 -16.69 -5.73
CA TRP A 179 3.57 -17.28 -6.45
C TRP A 179 3.28 -17.45 -7.95
N ILE A 180 2.10 -17.98 -8.30
CA ILE A 180 1.70 -18.17 -9.71
C ILE A 180 1.66 -16.82 -10.44
N GLU A 181 1.09 -15.80 -9.81
CA GLU A 181 1.07 -14.45 -10.37
C GLU A 181 2.47 -13.85 -10.48
N LEU A 182 3.32 -14.03 -9.47
CA LEU A 182 4.70 -13.56 -9.47
C LEU A 182 5.49 -14.18 -10.63
N ALA A 183 5.37 -15.50 -10.84
CA ALA A 183 6.01 -16.19 -11.95
C ALA A 183 5.49 -15.74 -13.32
N ALA A 184 4.23 -15.29 -13.41
CA ALA A 184 3.73 -14.65 -14.63
C ALA A 184 4.33 -13.25 -14.82
N LEU A 185 4.33 -12.44 -13.76
CA LEU A 185 4.84 -11.06 -13.76
C LEU A 185 6.34 -10.99 -14.07
N VAL A 186 7.14 -11.93 -13.57
CA VAL A 186 8.58 -12.07 -13.87
C VAL A 186 8.86 -12.20 -15.37
N ARG A 187 7.91 -12.75 -16.13
CA ARG A 187 8.01 -12.88 -17.59
C ARG A 187 7.59 -11.62 -18.34
N ASP A 188 6.97 -10.65 -17.67
CA ASP A 188 6.54 -9.39 -18.27
C ASP A 188 7.76 -8.49 -18.57
N PRO A 189 7.96 -8.07 -19.84
CA PRO A 189 9.00 -7.10 -20.19
C PRO A 189 8.92 -5.78 -19.42
N ALA A 190 7.72 -5.35 -19.00
CA ALA A 190 7.52 -4.10 -18.27
C ALA A 190 8.19 -4.12 -16.89
N LEU A 191 8.09 -5.24 -16.15
CA LEU A 191 8.78 -5.40 -14.87
C LEU A 191 10.30 -5.33 -15.06
N ARG A 192 10.81 -6.01 -16.09
CA ARG A 192 12.25 -6.04 -16.40
C ARG A 192 12.78 -4.63 -16.69
N ALA A 193 12.05 -3.86 -17.49
CA ALA A 193 12.39 -2.47 -17.82
C ALA A 193 12.33 -1.56 -16.58
N ALA A 194 11.35 -1.74 -15.70
CA ALA A 194 11.19 -0.96 -14.48
C ALA A 194 12.32 -1.24 -13.46
N LEU A 195 12.66 -2.51 -13.22
CA LEU A 195 13.78 -2.90 -12.37
C LEU A 195 15.12 -2.35 -12.89
N ARG A 196 15.30 -2.32 -14.22
CA ARG A 196 16.48 -1.71 -14.84
C ARG A 196 16.56 -0.20 -14.55
N ARG A 197 15.47 0.55 -14.75
CA ARG A 197 15.43 2.00 -14.44
C ARG A 197 15.78 2.28 -12.99
N LEU A 198 15.23 1.50 -12.06
CA LEU A 198 15.54 1.60 -10.62
C LEU A 198 17.00 1.28 -10.31
N ALA A 199 17.57 0.25 -10.95
CA ALA A 199 18.97 -0.10 -10.78
C ALA A 199 19.90 0.99 -11.33
N GLU A 200 19.58 1.55 -12.49
CA GLU A 200 20.32 2.66 -13.09
C GLU A 200 20.25 3.92 -12.22
N TYR A 201 19.06 4.22 -11.66
CA TYR A 201 18.89 5.30 -10.69
C TYR A 201 19.74 5.04 -9.43
N SER A 202 19.64 3.84 -8.84
CA SER A 202 20.42 3.45 -7.67
C SER A 202 21.93 3.50 -7.93
N ALA A 203 22.41 3.14 -9.12
CA ALA A 203 23.82 3.23 -9.46
C ALA A 203 24.33 4.69 -9.50
N ARG A 204 23.47 5.64 -9.88
CA ARG A 204 23.79 7.08 -9.90
C ARG A 204 23.70 7.72 -8.52
N THR A 205 22.79 7.26 -7.67
CA THR A 205 22.42 7.96 -6.42
C THR A 205 22.88 7.26 -5.15
N ALA A 206 23.24 5.98 -5.19
CA ALA A 206 23.73 5.29 -4.01
C ALA A 206 25.05 5.90 -3.51
N PRO A 207 25.30 5.88 -2.19
CA PRO A 207 26.61 6.22 -1.65
C PRO A 207 27.68 5.39 -2.34
N ALA A 208 28.84 5.99 -2.64
CA ALA A 208 29.98 5.25 -3.15
C ALA A 208 30.34 4.15 -2.13
N ALA A 209 29.99 2.90 -2.44
CA ALA A 209 30.37 1.78 -1.62
C ALA A 209 31.90 1.75 -1.59
N GLY A 210 32.50 1.91 -0.40
CA GLY A 210 33.94 1.88 -0.26
C GLY A 210 34.50 0.62 -0.91
N GLU A 211 35.33 0.79 -1.94
CA GLU A 211 36.09 -0.29 -2.55
C GLU A 211 36.94 -0.96 -1.47
N GLY A 212 36.67 -2.23 -1.16
CA GLY A 212 37.54 -3.03 -0.30
C GLY A 212 36.84 -4.02 0.61
N SER A 213 36.33 -5.12 0.05
CA SER A 213 36.27 -6.40 0.78
C SER A 213 37.04 -7.46 0.00
N GLY A 214 38.33 -7.21 -0.21
CA GLY A 214 39.28 -8.31 -0.34
C GLY A 214 39.37 -8.98 1.02
N LEU A 215 39.02 -10.27 1.09
CA LEU A 215 39.14 -11.11 2.28
C LEU A 215 40.62 -11.15 2.72
N GLY A 216 41.01 -10.23 3.60
CA GLY A 216 42.29 -10.19 4.30
C GLY A 216 42.03 -9.90 5.77
N GLU A 217 42.59 -10.74 6.64
CA GLU A 217 42.41 -10.80 8.10
C GLU A 217 42.17 -9.43 8.76
N THR A 218 40.96 -9.20 9.28
CA THR A 218 40.58 -7.94 9.93
C THR A 218 41.03 -7.92 11.39
N ASP A 219 41.82 -6.90 11.74
CA ASP A 219 42.11 -6.50 13.12
C ASP A 219 40.87 -5.90 13.83
N THR A 220 41.00 -5.64 15.12
CA THR A 220 39.94 -5.09 15.99
C THR A 220 39.47 -3.69 15.55
N ALA A 221 40.31 -2.91 14.84
CA ALA A 221 39.96 -1.60 14.31
C ALA A 221 39.04 -1.71 13.07
N GLY A 222 39.24 -2.75 12.26
CA GLY A 222 38.31 -3.12 11.18
C GLY A 222 36.93 -3.53 11.70
N GLN A 223 36.84 -4.16 12.88
CA GLN A 223 35.57 -4.55 13.50
C GLN A 223 34.78 -3.34 14.05
N GLU A 224 35.45 -2.37 14.67
CA GLU A 224 34.79 -1.12 15.12
C GLU A 224 34.31 -0.26 13.94
N GLN A 225 35.10 -0.13 12.88
CA GLN A 225 34.69 0.60 11.67
C GLN A 225 33.55 -0.11 10.92
N ALA A 226 33.54 -1.44 10.89
CA ALA A 226 32.43 -2.22 10.35
C ALA A 226 31.15 -2.04 11.18
N ALA A 227 31.26 -2.07 12.52
CA ALA A 227 30.12 -1.85 13.41
C ALA A 227 29.52 -0.44 13.26
N VAL A 228 30.34 0.60 13.17
CA VAL A 228 29.90 1.98 12.95
C VAL A 228 29.22 2.15 11.58
N ARG A 229 29.75 1.53 10.52
CA ARG A 229 29.12 1.53 9.18
C ARG A 229 27.78 0.82 9.17
N VAL A 230 27.65 -0.31 9.87
CA VAL A 230 26.39 -1.05 9.99
C VAL A 230 25.34 -0.23 10.75
N THR A 231 25.72 0.48 11.83
CA THR A 231 24.79 1.35 12.56
C THR A 231 24.38 2.58 11.76
N ASP A 232 25.29 3.16 10.97
CA ASP A 232 24.99 4.30 10.09
C ASP A 232 24.03 3.87 8.96
N THR A 233 24.27 2.69 8.36
CA THR A 233 23.40 2.12 7.33
C THR A 233 21.99 1.83 7.85
N ALA A 234 21.87 1.21 9.04
CA ALA A 234 20.57 0.97 9.67
C ALA A 234 19.85 2.28 10.03
N GLY A 235 20.58 3.30 10.47
CA GLY A 235 20.04 4.64 10.73
C GLY A 235 19.49 5.31 9.47
N GLN A 236 20.20 5.19 8.35
CA GLN A 236 19.78 5.70 7.04
C GLN A 236 18.56 4.97 6.49
N GLU A 237 18.51 3.64 6.60
CA GLU A 237 17.37 2.82 6.19
C GLU A 237 16.11 3.18 6.99
N GLN A 238 16.24 3.34 8.31
CA GLN A 238 15.15 3.79 9.18
C GLN A 238 14.68 5.22 8.82
N ALA A 239 15.60 6.09 8.41
CA ALA A 239 15.27 7.44 7.97
C ALA A 239 14.49 7.44 6.65
N ALA A 240 14.91 6.64 5.67
CA ALA A 240 14.22 6.47 4.41
C ALA A 240 12.79 5.94 4.60
N LEU A 241 12.58 4.97 5.50
CA LEU A 241 11.26 4.45 5.84
C LEU A 241 10.35 5.52 6.46
N ARG A 242 10.88 6.38 7.36
CA ARG A 242 10.12 7.50 7.94
C ARG A 242 9.70 8.51 6.89
N VAL A 243 10.58 8.82 5.94
CA VAL A 243 10.30 9.76 4.85
C VAL A 243 9.23 9.19 3.91
N ALA A 244 9.32 7.91 3.55
CA ALA A 244 8.31 7.25 2.75
C ALA A 244 6.93 7.26 3.45
N GLU A 245 6.89 6.97 4.75
CA GLU A 245 5.65 7.03 5.52
C GLU A 245 5.08 8.46 5.60
N LEU A 246 5.94 9.47 5.82
CA LEU A 246 5.51 10.86 5.83
C LEU A 246 4.91 11.29 4.48
N MET A 247 5.56 10.94 3.37
CA MET A 247 5.06 11.20 2.01
C MET A 247 3.69 10.56 1.77
N ARG A 248 3.50 9.32 2.24
CA ARG A 248 2.20 8.64 2.15
C ARG A 248 1.13 9.37 2.95
N VAL A 249 1.39 9.64 4.23
CA VAL A 249 0.45 10.30 5.14
C VAL A 249 0.09 11.69 4.61
N ARG A 250 1.07 12.50 4.22
CA ARG A 250 0.81 13.84 3.69
C ARG A 250 0.09 13.80 2.35
N GLY A 251 0.46 12.90 1.45
CA GLY A 251 -0.27 12.74 0.18
C GLY A 251 -1.72 12.28 0.40
N GLU A 252 -2.00 11.40 1.37
CA GLU A 252 -3.36 11.01 1.75
C GLU A 252 -4.14 12.15 2.38
N GLU A 253 -3.52 12.92 3.28
CA GLU A 253 -4.12 14.10 3.90
C GLU A 253 -4.46 15.19 2.89
N ALA A 254 -3.64 15.35 1.84
CA ALA A 254 -3.89 16.31 0.77
C ALA A 254 -4.98 15.86 -0.22
N VAL A 255 -5.15 14.54 -0.39
CA VAL A 255 -6.21 13.94 -1.23
C VAL A 255 -7.55 13.87 -0.49
N ALA A 256 -7.55 13.50 0.80
CA ALA A 256 -8.54 14.03 1.75
C ALA A 256 -8.37 15.57 1.79
N ALA A 257 -9.06 16.41 2.53
CA ALA A 257 -8.94 17.89 2.38
C ALA A 257 -9.17 18.53 0.98
N GLY A 258 -9.06 17.80 -0.15
CA GLY A 258 -9.25 18.30 -1.50
C GLY A 258 -8.16 19.26 -2.00
N ILE A 259 -6.94 19.20 -1.43
CA ILE A 259 -5.84 20.10 -1.81
C ILE A 259 -5.35 19.70 -3.20
N ALA A 260 -5.45 20.60 -4.17
CA ALA A 260 -4.91 20.33 -5.49
C ALA A 260 -3.37 20.37 -5.47
N PRO A 261 -2.68 19.44 -6.17
CA PRO A 261 -1.22 19.34 -6.15
C PRO A 261 -0.49 20.61 -6.60
N ASP A 262 -1.11 21.41 -7.45
CA ASP A 262 -0.56 22.64 -8.02
C ASP A 262 -1.04 23.92 -7.32
N SER A 263 -1.80 23.77 -6.24
CA SER A 263 -2.25 24.89 -5.43
C SER A 263 -1.12 25.42 -4.54
N PRO A 264 -1.11 26.72 -4.20
CA PRO A 264 -0.21 27.26 -3.18
C PRO A 264 -0.28 26.51 -1.83
N ALA A 265 -1.39 25.84 -1.53
CA ALA A 265 -1.57 25.04 -0.31
C ALA A 265 -0.75 23.73 -0.32
N ALA A 266 -0.34 23.22 -1.49
CA ALA A 266 0.53 22.06 -1.59
C ALA A 266 1.99 22.36 -1.20
N GLU A 267 2.41 23.62 -1.34
CA GLU A 267 3.78 24.08 -1.08
C GLU A 267 4.27 23.83 0.36
N PRO A 268 3.50 24.16 1.42
CA PRO A 268 3.75 23.73 2.78
C PRO A 268 4.08 22.26 2.94
N MET A 269 3.30 21.40 2.30
CA MET A 269 3.43 19.95 2.43
C MET A 269 4.71 19.49 1.74
N LEU A 270 5.00 20.02 0.54
CA LEU A 270 6.25 19.74 -0.16
C LEU A 270 7.49 20.18 0.63
N ALA A 271 7.45 21.36 1.25
CA ALA A 271 8.57 21.87 2.04
C ALA A 271 8.84 20.98 3.27
N GLU A 272 7.81 20.50 3.96
CA GLU A 272 7.96 19.51 5.05
C GLU A 272 8.56 18.19 4.54
N LEU A 273 8.05 17.67 3.42
CA LEU A 273 8.54 16.44 2.80
C LEU A 273 10.01 16.55 2.39
N ILE A 274 10.40 17.66 1.75
CA ILE A 274 11.78 17.92 1.35
C ILE A 274 12.67 18.07 2.58
N ALA A 275 12.24 18.81 3.61
CA ALA A 275 13.02 18.98 4.84
C ALA A 275 13.29 17.65 5.54
N ALA A 276 12.32 16.72 5.55
CA ALA A 276 12.51 15.37 6.08
C ALA A 276 13.39 14.49 5.18
N TRP A 277 13.32 14.69 3.86
CA TRP A 277 14.06 13.93 2.86
C TRP A 277 15.54 14.33 2.74
N LEU A 278 15.87 15.63 2.81
CA LEU A 278 17.24 16.15 2.64
C LEU A 278 18.30 15.42 3.49
N PRO A 279 18.10 15.16 4.80
CA PRO A 279 19.08 14.43 5.61
C PRO A 279 19.41 13.03 5.09
N THR A 280 18.49 12.37 4.38
CA THR A 280 18.70 11.04 3.78
C THR A 280 19.68 11.07 2.60
N GLN A 281 19.99 12.26 2.08
CA GLN A 281 20.86 12.43 0.92
C GLN A 281 22.33 12.66 1.29
N THR A 282 22.66 12.88 2.58
CA THR A 282 23.98 13.34 3.08
C THR A 282 25.18 12.46 2.67
N GLY A 283 24.96 11.21 2.22
CA GLY A 283 25.99 10.30 1.71
C GLY A 283 25.97 10.04 0.21
N THR A 284 25.08 10.68 -0.54
CA THR A 284 24.89 10.46 -1.98
C THR A 284 25.75 11.40 -2.82
N PRO A 285 26.04 11.08 -4.10
CA PRO A 285 26.75 11.99 -5.00
C PRO A 285 25.95 13.29 -5.21
N ASP A 286 26.63 14.44 -5.11
CA ASP A 286 26.07 15.79 -5.24
C ASP A 286 24.77 16.00 -4.43
N PRO A 287 24.86 15.94 -3.09
CA PRO A 287 23.67 15.99 -2.25
C PRO A 287 23.12 17.42 -2.22
N PRO A 288 21.80 17.61 -2.44
CA PRO A 288 21.18 18.92 -2.27
C PRO A 288 21.33 19.39 -0.81
N ALA A 289 21.77 20.64 -0.63
CA ALA A 289 22.00 21.22 0.70
C ALA A 289 20.74 21.87 1.30
N GLU A 290 19.80 22.30 0.46
CA GLU A 290 18.60 23.03 0.85
C GLU A 290 17.42 22.68 -0.08
N ASP A 291 16.21 23.08 0.32
CA ASP A 291 15.06 22.99 -0.57
C ASP A 291 15.23 23.97 -1.73
N GLY A 292 15.21 23.45 -2.95
CA GLY A 292 15.53 24.17 -4.16
C GLY A 292 15.26 23.30 -5.39
N PRO A 293 15.39 23.86 -6.61
CA PRO A 293 15.07 23.13 -7.84
C PRO A 293 15.85 21.82 -8.00
N ALA A 294 17.11 21.76 -7.56
CA ALA A 294 17.88 20.52 -7.59
C ALA A 294 17.31 19.45 -6.65
N ALA A 295 16.95 19.83 -5.41
CA ALA A 295 16.35 18.93 -4.42
C ALA A 295 15.00 18.38 -4.91
N ARG A 296 14.12 19.27 -5.38
CA ARG A 296 12.78 18.90 -5.86
C ARG A 296 12.81 18.05 -7.11
N ALA A 297 13.68 18.37 -8.08
CA ALA A 297 13.85 17.56 -9.28
C ALA A 297 14.38 16.16 -8.96
N ARG A 298 15.34 16.04 -8.03
CA ARG A 298 15.89 14.76 -7.61
C ARG A 298 14.88 13.90 -6.85
N LEU A 299 14.10 14.50 -5.94
CA LEU A 299 13.02 13.77 -5.27
C LEU A 299 11.93 13.35 -6.26
N LEU A 300 11.58 14.22 -7.22
CA LEU A 300 10.63 13.89 -8.28
C LEU A 300 11.11 12.69 -9.10
N GLU A 301 12.36 12.69 -9.56
CA GLU A 301 12.97 11.56 -10.27
C GLU A 301 12.92 10.29 -9.41
N GLN A 302 13.26 10.38 -8.12
CA GLN A 302 13.18 9.26 -7.18
C GLN A 302 11.78 8.65 -7.13
N LEU A 303 10.75 9.50 -7.01
CA LEU A 303 9.36 9.07 -6.91
C LEU A 303 8.83 8.52 -8.23
N GLU A 304 9.18 9.13 -9.36
CA GLU A 304 8.81 8.65 -10.69
C GLU A 304 9.44 7.29 -10.99
N CYS A 305 10.71 7.07 -10.60
CA CYS A 305 11.34 5.76 -10.70
C CYS A 305 10.72 4.73 -9.73
N ALA A 306 10.26 5.15 -8.56
CA ALA A 306 9.64 4.26 -7.56
C ALA A 306 8.16 3.94 -7.85
N ALA A 307 7.44 4.84 -8.51
CA ALA A 307 6.02 4.72 -8.84
C ALA A 307 5.77 3.81 -10.07
N GLU A 308 6.42 2.66 -10.09
CA GLU A 308 6.30 1.65 -11.14
C GLU A 308 5.29 0.58 -10.71
N PRO A 309 4.07 0.53 -11.29
CA PRO A 309 3.02 -0.37 -10.84
C PRO A 309 3.43 -1.85 -10.86
N ALA A 310 4.26 -2.24 -11.82
CA ALA A 310 4.80 -3.59 -11.92
C ALA A 310 5.75 -3.93 -10.75
N VAL A 311 6.57 -2.97 -10.32
CA VAL A 311 7.52 -3.16 -9.20
C VAL A 311 6.78 -3.18 -7.87
N GLU A 312 5.79 -2.29 -7.69
CA GLU A 312 4.91 -2.32 -6.52
C GLU A 312 4.19 -3.67 -6.41
N ARG A 313 3.62 -4.14 -7.53
CA ARG A 313 2.94 -5.44 -7.56
C ARG A 313 3.90 -6.60 -7.28
N TYR A 314 5.10 -6.56 -7.84
CA TYR A 314 6.16 -7.53 -7.57
C TYR A 314 6.45 -7.64 -6.06
N TRP A 315 6.64 -6.52 -5.37
CA TRP A 315 6.91 -6.52 -3.92
C TRP A 315 5.71 -7.00 -3.09
N GLN A 316 4.48 -6.65 -3.46
CA GLN A 316 3.28 -7.17 -2.79
C GLN A 316 3.17 -8.68 -2.88
N LEU A 317 3.39 -9.24 -4.08
CA LEU A 317 3.35 -10.68 -4.32
C LEU A 317 4.47 -11.38 -3.56
N LEU A 318 5.67 -10.83 -3.58
CA LEU A 318 6.83 -11.36 -2.87
C LEU A 318 6.60 -11.37 -1.35
N CYS A 319 6.07 -10.29 -0.77
CA CYS A 319 5.69 -10.24 0.65
C CYS A 319 4.63 -11.29 0.99
N THR A 320 3.59 -11.41 0.15
CA THR A 320 2.53 -12.41 0.32
C THR A 320 3.09 -13.83 0.32
N VAL A 321 3.95 -14.17 -0.66
CA VAL A 321 4.65 -15.46 -0.75
C VAL A 321 5.43 -15.77 0.53
N THR A 322 6.09 -14.77 1.12
CA THR A 322 6.83 -14.92 2.40
C THR A 322 5.98 -14.91 3.66
N GLY A 323 4.68 -14.62 3.58
CA GLY A 323 3.85 -14.37 4.76
C GLY A 323 4.23 -13.08 5.52
N ARG A 324 4.93 -12.15 4.86
CA ARG A 324 5.21 -10.81 5.38
C ARG A 324 4.05 -9.86 5.04
N PRO A 325 3.76 -8.85 5.87
CA PRO A 325 2.78 -7.83 5.51
C PRO A 325 3.19 -7.17 4.20
N ALA A 326 2.27 -7.15 3.23
CA ALA A 326 2.49 -6.46 1.98
C ALA A 326 2.61 -4.94 2.26
N PRO A 327 3.52 -4.23 1.58
CA PRO A 327 3.60 -2.79 1.71
C PRO A 327 2.25 -2.15 1.29
N PRO A 328 1.83 -1.05 1.94
CA PRO A 328 0.61 -0.32 1.59
C PRO A 328 0.70 0.20 0.15
N ARG A 329 -0.46 0.41 -0.48
CA ARG A 329 -0.54 0.90 -1.86
C ARG A 329 -0.14 2.37 -1.94
N TRP A 330 0.84 2.69 -2.78
CA TRP A 330 1.39 4.05 -2.93
C TRP A 330 0.55 4.95 -3.85
N HIS A 331 -0.40 4.38 -4.61
CA HIS A 331 -0.82 4.99 -5.87
C HIS A 331 -1.50 6.38 -5.76
N LEU A 332 -2.34 6.66 -4.76
CA LEU A 332 -3.02 7.98 -4.67
C LEU A 332 -2.09 9.05 -4.09
N ALA A 333 -1.52 8.80 -2.92
CA ALA A 333 -0.60 9.72 -2.25
C ALA A 333 0.68 10.01 -3.06
N GLY A 334 1.20 8.98 -3.73
CA GLY A 334 2.35 9.09 -4.61
C GLY A 334 2.04 9.93 -5.84
N THR A 335 0.89 9.70 -6.48
CA THR A 335 0.46 10.50 -7.65
C THR A 335 0.30 11.96 -7.30
N TRP A 336 -0.32 12.26 -6.14
CA TRP A 336 -0.46 13.63 -5.65
C TRP A 336 0.92 14.27 -5.42
N THR A 337 1.81 13.60 -4.67
CA THR A 337 3.15 14.14 -4.35
C THR A 337 3.99 14.38 -5.61
N THR A 338 3.97 13.44 -6.57
CA THR A 338 4.63 13.58 -7.87
C THR A 338 4.05 14.76 -8.67
N ALA A 339 2.72 14.90 -8.72
CA ALA A 339 2.07 16.03 -9.39
C ALA A 339 2.44 17.37 -8.73
N ALA A 340 2.50 17.41 -7.40
CA ALA A 340 2.85 18.59 -6.64
C ALA A 340 4.31 19.01 -6.89
N LEU A 341 5.27 18.07 -6.86
CA LEU A 341 6.66 18.37 -7.19
C LEU A 341 6.85 18.88 -8.62
N ARG A 342 6.05 18.39 -9.60
CA ARG A 342 6.06 18.92 -10.97
C ARG A 342 5.51 20.34 -11.05
N ALA A 343 4.45 20.62 -10.29
CA ALA A 343 3.81 21.93 -10.26
C ALA A 343 4.65 22.98 -9.52
N HIS A 344 5.42 22.56 -8.52
CA HIS A 344 6.25 23.41 -7.67
C HIS A 344 7.74 23.07 -7.81
N PRO A 345 8.35 23.24 -9.00
CA PRO A 345 9.73 22.84 -9.26
C PRO A 345 10.76 23.67 -8.49
N ARG A 346 10.34 24.75 -7.83
CA ARG A 346 11.13 25.55 -6.90
C ARG A 346 10.29 25.77 -5.66
N PRO A 347 10.90 25.90 -4.47
CA PRO A 347 10.18 26.46 -3.35
C PRO A 347 9.58 27.78 -3.80
N SER A 348 8.27 27.90 -3.64
CA SER A 348 7.62 29.19 -3.80
C SER A 348 8.30 30.09 -2.78
N ALA A 349 9.13 31.02 -3.26
CA ALA A 349 9.33 32.24 -2.51
C ALA A 349 7.93 32.84 -2.47
N LEU A 350 7.18 32.59 -1.40
CA LEU A 350 6.07 33.44 -1.03
C LEU A 350 6.68 34.83 -1.08
N ASP A 351 6.37 35.59 -2.13
CA ASP A 351 6.80 36.95 -2.23
C ASP A 351 6.03 37.69 -1.14
N ARG A 352 6.58 37.67 0.07
CA ARG A 352 5.97 38.30 1.24
C ARG A 352 5.67 39.78 0.95
N SER A 353 6.48 40.41 0.08
CA SER A 353 6.28 41.78 -0.39
C SER A 353 5.07 41.96 -1.32
N ALA A 354 4.65 40.91 -2.05
CA ALA A 354 3.39 40.91 -2.79
C ALA A 354 2.16 40.96 -1.86
N PHE A 355 2.34 40.59 -0.59
CA PHE A 355 1.28 40.50 0.42
C PHE A 355 1.36 41.62 1.47
N ASP A 356 2.52 42.24 1.67
CA ASP A 356 2.72 43.43 2.53
C ASP A 356 1.82 44.62 2.11
N ALA A 357 1.33 44.63 0.87
CA ALA A 357 0.41 45.63 0.34
C ALA A 357 -1.08 45.33 0.60
N THR A 358 -1.41 44.21 1.24
CA THR A 358 -2.80 43.77 1.44
C THR A 358 -3.41 44.49 2.63
N ASP A 359 -4.22 45.51 2.36
CA ASP A 359 -4.98 46.24 3.38
C ASP A 359 -6.09 45.34 3.97
N PRO A 360 -6.02 45.00 5.28
CA PRO A 360 -7.01 44.17 5.98
C PRO A 360 -8.45 44.66 5.81
N ASP A 361 -8.68 45.96 5.92
CA ASP A 361 -10.01 46.55 5.84
C ASP A 361 -10.54 46.47 4.40
N ARG A 362 -9.65 46.65 3.41
CA ARG A 362 -9.99 46.54 2.00
C ARG A 362 -10.33 45.10 1.60
N VAL A 363 -9.61 44.11 2.10
CA VAL A 363 -9.92 42.69 1.85
C VAL A 363 -11.27 42.30 2.43
N LEU A 364 -11.57 42.75 3.66
CA LEU A 364 -12.88 42.50 4.26
C LEU A 364 -13.99 43.16 3.45
N TYR A 365 -13.79 44.39 2.99
CA TYR A 365 -14.74 45.07 2.09
C TYR A 365 -14.95 44.29 0.79
N ALA A 366 -13.89 43.77 0.18
CA ALA A 366 -13.99 42.96 -1.04
C ALA A 366 -14.77 41.65 -0.80
N TYR A 367 -14.52 40.98 0.33
CA TYR A 367 -15.31 39.80 0.74
C TYR A 367 -16.79 40.13 0.89
N GLU A 368 -17.14 41.25 1.53
CA GLU A 368 -18.52 41.69 1.70
C GLU A 368 -19.20 42.02 0.35
N GLN A 369 -18.50 42.65 -0.60
CA GLN A 369 -19.07 42.95 -1.92
C GLN A 369 -19.27 41.69 -2.76
N VAL A 370 -18.29 40.79 -2.80
CA VAL A 370 -18.40 39.54 -3.55
C VAL A 370 -19.50 38.66 -2.97
N THR A 371 -19.53 38.45 -1.66
CA THR A 371 -20.57 37.62 -1.03
C THR A 371 -21.96 38.22 -1.16
N ARG A 372 -22.12 39.56 -1.18
CA ARG A 372 -23.41 40.22 -1.44
C ARG A 372 -23.99 39.82 -2.81
N ASP A 373 -23.20 39.93 -3.87
CA ASP A 373 -23.66 39.60 -5.23
C ASP A 373 -23.84 38.10 -5.42
N VAL A 374 -22.92 37.30 -4.90
CA VAL A 374 -22.99 35.84 -4.95
C VAL A 374 -24.19 35.31 -4.18
N LEU A 375 -24.49 35.84 -2.99
CA LEU A 375 -25.68 35.46 -2.22
C LEU A 375 -26.97 35.77 -2.98
N ALA A 376 -27.01 36.87 -3.75
CA ALA A 376 -28.15 37.19 -4.61
C ALA A 376 -28.31 36.17 -5.76
N LEU A 377 -27.21 35.69 -6.33
CA LEU A 377 -27.24 34.59 -7.30
C LEU A 377 -27.74 33.28 -6.65
N VAL A 378 -27.17 32.91 -5.50
CA VAL A 378 -27.56 31.69 -4.76
C VAL A 378 -29.05 31.72 -4.42
N ALA A 379 -29.57 32.87 -3.96
CA ALA A 379 -30.99 33.03 -3.63
C ALA A 379 -31.92 32.90 -4.86
N ALA A 380 -31.41 33.12 -6.07
CA ALA A 380 -32.16 32.98 -7.31
C ALA A 380 -32.14 31.55 -7.90
N VAL A 381 -31.29 30.65 -7.36
CA VAL A 381 -31.20 29.26 -7.79
C VAL A 381 -32.49 28.52 -7.44
N ARG A 382 -33.11 27.90 -8.43
CA ARG A 382 -34.30 27.06 -8.22
C ARG A 382 -33.88 25.61 -8.00
N PRO A 383 -34.71 24.78 -7.35
CA PRO A 383 -34.40 23.37 -7.14
C PRO A 383 -34.04 22.61 -8.43
N GLU A 384 -34.69 22.93 -9.56
CA GLU A 384 -34.38 22.34 -10.86
C GLU A 384 -33.01 22.76 -11.43
N ASP A 385 -32.49 23.91 -11.04
CA ASP A 385 -31.21 24.45 -11.52
C ASP A 385 -30.02 23.73 -10.87
N LEU A 386 -30.21 23.08 -9.71
CA LEU A 386 -29.16 22.39 -8.95
C LEU A 386 -28.45 21.27 -9.76
N ALA A 387 -29.13 20.68 -10.74
CA ALA A 387 -28.57 19.62 -11.58
C ALA A 387 -27.87 20.15 -12.86
N LEU A 388 -27.91 21.46 -13.12
CA LEU A 388 -27.29 22.04 -14.30
C LEU A 388 -25.77 21.87 -14.26
N PRO A 389 -25.12 21.61 -15.41
CA PRO A 389 -23.67 21.60 -15.50
C PRO A 389 -23.12 23.02 -15.32
N THR A 390 -21.91 23.11 -14.77
CA THR A 390 -21.19 24.38 -14.59
C THR A 390 -19.97 24.45 -15.51
N PRO A 391 -19.35 25.63 -15.70
CA PRO A 391 -18.05 25.74 -16.35
C PRO A 391 -16.93 24.94 -15.65
N CYS A 392 -17.06 24.65 -14.35
CA CYS A 392 -16.19 23.70 -13.65
C CYS A 392 -16.49 22.28 -14.12
N ALA A 393 -15.54 21.68 -14.85
CA ALA A 393 -15.73 20.39 -15.48
C ALA A 393 -16.12 19.30 -14.48
N GLY A 394 -17.22 18.60 -14.75
CA GLY A 394 -17.73 17.52 -13.90
C GLY A 394 -18.53 17.97 -12.68
N TRP A 395 -18.75 19.28 -12.50
CA TRP A 395 -19.52 19.83 -11.39
C TRP A 395 -20.89 20.32 -11.84
N THR A 396 -21.91 19.92 -11.09
CA THR A 396 -23.26 20.48 -11.11
C THR A 396 -23.34 21.75 -10.26
N VAL A 397 -24.41 22.54 -10.43
CA VAL A 397 -24.68 23.70 -9.57
C VAL A 397 -24.71 23.30 -8.09
N ARG A 398 -25.27 22.14 -7.73
CA ARG A 398 -25.24 21.64 -6.34
C ARG A 398 -23.81 21.48 -5.82
N GLN A 399 -22.94 20.84 -6.60
CA GLN A 399 -21.54 20.61 -6.21
C GLN A 399 -20.75 21.91 -6.13
N LEU A 400 -21.01 22.86 -7.04
CA LEU A 400 -20.42 24.19 -6.99
C LEU A 400 -20.83 24.95 -5.73
N LEU A 401 -22.12 24.95 -5.38
CA LEU A 401 -22.62 25.62 -4.18
C LEU A 401 -22.07 24.98 -2.89
N ASP A 402 -22.01 23.66 -2.83
CA ASP A 402 -21.42 22.93 -1.70
C ASP A 402 -19.94 23.28 -1.51
N HIS A 403 -19.18 23.37 -2.61
CA HIS A 403 -17.79 23.83 -2.56
C HIS A 403 -17.65 25.27 -2.06
N MET A 404 -18.51 26.19 -2.50
CA MET A 404 -18.47 27.58 -2.03
C MET A 404 -18.83 27.72 -0.54
N VAL A 405 -19.72 26.85 -0.03
CA VAL A 405 -19.98 26.72 1.41
C VAL A 405 -18.72 26.20 2.12
N TRP A 406 -18.10 25.16 1.58
CA TRP A 406 -16.87 24.60 2.12
C TRP A 406 -15.75 25.63 2.24
N GLU A 407 -15.49 26.46 1.22
CA GLU A 407 -14.45 27.50 1.27
C GLU A 407 -14.62 28.46 2.46
N ASN A 408 -15.85 28.88 2.75
CA ASN A 408 -16.14 29.73 3.93
C ASN A 408 -15.91 28.98 5.25
N LEU A 409 -16.34 27.72 5.34
CA LEU A 409 -16.16 26.89 6.55
C LEU A 409 -14.69 26.56 6.80
N MET A 410 -13.95 26.27 5.74
CA MET A 410 -12.51 26.06 5.72
C MET A 410 -11.82 27.30 6.29
N ALA A 411 -12.04 28.48 5.71
CA ALA A 411 -11.42 29.72 6.19
C ALA A 411 -11.79 30.05 7.65
N THR A 412 -13.03 29.80 8.07
CA THR A 412 -13.48 29.92 9.46
C THR A 412 -12.67 29.03 10.39
N SER A 413 -12.44 27.77 10.00
CA SER A 413 -11.71 26.79 10.79
C SER A 413 -10.23 27.15 11.00
N ILE A 414 -9.59 27.80 10.02
CA ILE A 414 -8.26 28.39 10.19
C ILE A 414 -8.31 29.52 11.20
N ALA A 415 -9.28 30.42 11.08
CA ALA A 415 -9.41 31.58 11.96
C ALA A 415 -9.55 31.19 13.45
N GLU A 416 -10.16 30.02 13.69
CA GLU A 416 -10.40 29.43 15.01
C GLU A 416 -9.28 28.49 15.50
N ASP A 417 -8.19 28.33 14.72
CA ASP A 417 -7.09 27.40 14.99
C ASP A 417 -7.57 25.94 15.17
N ALA A 418 -8.65 25.56 14.47
CA ALA A 418 -9.30 24.25 14.53
C ALA A 418 -9.64 23.72 13.13
N PRO A 419 -8.66 23.32 12.30
CA PRO A 419 -8.86 22.98 10.90
C PRO A 419 -9.86 21.83 10.69
N ARG A 420 -10.78 22.02 9.73
CA ARG A 420 -11.75 20.99 9.34
C ARG A 420 -11.13 19.92 8.44
N THR A 421 -11.68 18.70 8.51
CA THR A 421 -11.24 17.55 7.70
C THR A 421 -12.36 16.94 6.86
N ASP A 422 -13.58 17.45 6.97
CA ASP A 422 -14.81 16.89 6.41
C ASP A 422 -15.16 17.41 5.01
N HIS A 423 -14.18 17.81 4.20
CA HIS A 423 -14.30 18.33 2.82
C HIS A 423 -15.18 17.53 1.82
N THR A 424 -15.49 16.25 2.08
CA THR A 424 -16.38 15.41 1.24
C THR A 424 -17.78 15.24 1.80
N ALA A 425 -18.06 15.80 2.98
CA ALA A 425 -19.40 15.81 3.55
C ALA A 425 -20.32 16.72 2.73
N ASP A 426 -21.63 16.45 2.80
CA ASP A 426 -22.65 17.36 2.26
C ASP A 426 -22.82 18.53 3.23
N HIS A 427 -22.28 19.69 2.89
CA HIS A 427 -22.38 20.92 3.68
C HIS A 427 -23.59 21.76 3.26
N LEU A 428 -24.11 21.53 2.05
CA LEU A 428 -25.23 22.27 1.48
C LEU A 428 -26.57 21.82 2.06
N GLY A 429 -26.74 20.51 2.31
CA GLY A 429 -27.99 19.93 2.80
C GLY A 429 -29.18 20.18 1.87
N ASP A 430 -30.37 20.32 2.45
CA ASP A 430 -31.63 20.50 1.69
C ASP A 430 -31.92 21.98 1.35
N ASP A 431 -31.34 22.93 2.09
CA ASP A 431 -31.55 24.37 1.91
C ASP A 431 -30.23 25.07 1.57
N HIS A 432 -29.95 25.13 0.27
CA HIS A 432 -28.72 25.71 -0.27
C HIS A 432 -28.54 27.19 0.08
N LEU A 433 -29.63 27.94 0.18
CA LEU A 433 -29.59 29.37 0.52
C LEU A 433 -29.23 29.53 2.00
N ALA A 434 -29.88 28.79 2.88
CA ALA A 434 -29.56 28.81 4.31
C ALA A 434 -28.10 28.39 4.54
N ALA A 435 -27.65 27.29 3.95
CA ALA A 435 -26.27 26.81 4.09
C ALA A 435 -25.23 27.85 3.64
N PHE A 436 -25.42 28.45 2.46
CA PHE A 436 -24.51 29.49 1.97
C PHE A 436 -24.55 30.74 2.85
N ALA A 437 -25.74 31.26 3.18
CA ALA A 437 -25.88 32.42 4.05
C ALA A 437 -25.27 32.21 5.43
N ASP A 438 -25.39 31.01 6.00
CA ASP A 438 -24.85 30.65 7.30
C ASP A 438 -23.33 30.60 7.27
N SER A 439 -22.75 29.98 6.23
CA SER A 439 -21.30 29.93 6.03
C SER A 439 -20.68 31.33 5.86
N VAL A 440 -21.32 32.23 5.11
CA VAL A 440 -20.88 33.64 4.95
C VAL A 440 -20.92 34.38 6.28
N ARG A 441 -21.99 34.19 7.08
CA ARG A 441 -22.07 34.81 8.42
C ARG A 441 -20.99 34.28 9.36
N ALA A 442 -20.72 32.99 9.34
CA ALA A 442 -19.69 32.36 10.16
C ALA A 442 -18.29 32.88 9.77
N ALA A 443 -17.95 32.86 8.49
CA ALA A 443 -16.67 33.35 7.97
C ALA A 443 -16.45 34.83 8.31
N ARG A 444 -17.45 35.68 8.07
CA ARG A 444 -17.37 37.10 8.44
C ARG A 444 -17.15 37.31 9.94
N ALA A 445 -17.89 36.57 10.78
CA ALA A 445 -17.74 36.64 12.23
C ALA A 445 -16.35 36.17 12.68
N ALA A 446 -15.79 35.15 12.04
CA ALA A 446 -14.47 34.63 12.31
C ALA A 446 -13.38 35.63 11.88
N PHE A 447 -13.45 36.18 10.67
CA PHE A 447 -12.47 37.12 10.13
C PHE A 447 -12.32 38.37 11.01
N THR A 448 -13.43 38.85 11.55
CA THR A 448 -13.48 40.04 12.41
C THR A 448 -13.25 39.71 13.88
N GLY A 449 -13.87 38.65 14.41
CA GLY A 449 -13.85 38.31 15.83
C GLY A 449 -12.56 37.67 16.33
N SER A 450 -11.85 36.91 15.48
CA SER A 450 -10.57 36.27 15.87
C SER A 450 -9.33 37.14 15.63
N GLY A 451 -9.53 38.32 15.01
CA GLY A 451 -8.43 39.17 14.53
C GLY A 451 -7.67 38.59 13.34
N MET A 452 -8.26 37.64 12.60
CA MET A 452 -7.59 36.90 11.52
C MET A 452 -6.84 37.79 10.54
N LEU A 453 -7.46 38.89 10.12
CA LEU A 453 -6.89 39.78 9.11
C LEU A 453 -5.56 40.42 9.55
N HIS A 454 -5.24 40.43 10.85
CA HIS A 454 -4.03 41.02 11.42
C HIS A 454 -3.07 39.99 12.01
N ARG A 455 -3.38 38.70 11.90
CA ARG A 455 -2.58 37.59 12.43
C ARG A 455 -1.90 36.84 11.30
N THR A 456 -0.93 36.01 11.66
CA THR A 456 -0.32 35.04 10.77
C THR A 456 -0.72 33.62 11.16
N TYR A 457 -0.81 32.73 10.17
CA TYR A 457 -1.31 31.37 10.34
C TYR A 457 -0.38 30.32 9.72
N GLY A 458 -0.38 29.13 10.31
CA GLY A 458 0.41 27.99 9.87
C GLY A 458 1.92 28.13 10.11
N PRO A 459 2.70 27.08 9.81
CA PRO A 459 4.15 27.05 10.06
C PRO A 459 4.97 28.07 9.24
N TYR A 460 4.35 28.73 8.25
CA TYR A 460 4.99 29.70 7.36
C TYR A 460 4.63 31.15 7.66
N GLU A 461 3.86 31.38 8.74
CA GLU A 461 3.39 32.70 9.15
C GLU A 461 2.65 33.46 8.02
N ALA A 462 1.75 32.77 7.31
CA ALA A 462 0.98 33.38 6.23
C ALA A 462 0.02 34.45 6.80
N PRO A 463 0.01 35.71 6.29
CA PRO A 463 -0.92 36.74 6.76
C PRO A 463 -2.38 36.31 6.55
N GLY A 464 -3.22 36.42 7.58
CA GLY A 464 -4.62 36.02 7.48
C GLY A 464 -5.41 36.85 6.45
N ALA A 465 -5.05 38.12 6.24
CA ALA A 465 -5.60 38.93 5.15
C ALA A 465 -5.34 38.34 3.75
N MET A 466 -4.21 37.63 3.56
CA MET A 466 -3.93 36.91 2.31
C MET A 466 -4.88 35.73 2.12
N ILE A 467 -5.11 34.95 3.18
CA ILE A 467 -6.03 33.80 3.16
C ILE A 467 -7.44 34.27 2.79
N VAL A 468 -7.91 35.36 3.40
CA VAL A 468 -9.21 35.94 3.06
C VAL A 468 -9.23 36.48 1.62
N GLN A 469 -8.15 37.10 1.14
CA GLN A 469 -8.06 37.53 -0.27
C GLN A 469 -8.16 36.36 -1.25
N GLN A 470 -7.64 35.18 -0.90
CA GLN A 470 -7.81 33.97 -1.70
C GLN A 470 -9.29 33.54 -1.75
N VAL A 471 -9.98 33.51 -0.60
CA VAL A 471 -11.42 33.23 -0.52
C VAL A 471 -12.23 34.21 -1.40
N VAL A 472 -11.85 35.48 -1.44
CA VAL A 472 -12.49 36.48 -2.32
C VAL A 472 -12.34 36.13 -3.80
N VAL A 473 -11.15 35.67 -4.22
CA VAL A 473 -10.90 35.23 -5.61
C VAL A 473 -11.74 34.02 -5.95
N GLU A 474 -11.75 32.99 -5.08
CA GLU A 474 -12.53 31.76 -5.28
C GLU A 474 -14.03 32.05 -5.38
N LEU A 475 -14.58 32.83 -4.44
CA LEU A 475 -16.01 33.17 -4.44
C LEU A 475 -16.41 34.01 -5.65
N LEU A 476 -15.56 34.93 -6.13
CA LEU A 476 -15.86 35.71 -7.33
C LEU A 476 -15.82 34.83 -8.60
N ALA A 477 -14.82 33.95 -8.71
CA ALA A 477 -14.71 33.02 -9.83
C ALA A 477 -15.88 32.02 -9.88
N HIS A 478 -16.24 31.43 -8.73
CA HIS A 478 -17.35 30.48 -8.66
C HIS A 478 -18.73 31.15 -8.68
N GLY A 479 -18.84 32.39 -8.20
CA GLY A 479 -20.00 33.25 -8.46
C GLY A 479 -20.23 33.45 -9.96
N TRP A 480 -19.15 33.66 -10.73
CA TRP A 480 -19.22 33.75 -12.19
C TRP A 480 -19.64 32.42 -12.82
N ASP A 481 -19.10 31.29 -12.33
CA ASP A 481 -19.48 29.94 -12.80
C ASP A 481 -20.99 29.68 -12.58
N LEU A 482 -21.51 30.09 -11.43
CA LEU A 482 -22.93 29.99 -11.09
C LEU A 482 -23.80 30.89 -11.98
N ALA A 483 -23.37 32.14 -12.20
CA ALA A 483 -24.06 33.07 -13.09
C ALA A 483 -24.16 32.51 -14.52
N ARG A 484 -23.06 31.91 -15.02
CA ARG A 484 -23.05 31.24 -16.32
C ARG A 484 -23.97 30.03 -16.39
N ALA A 485 -23.94 29.16 -15.38
CA ALA A 485 -24.77 27.95 -15.34
C ALA A 485 -26.27 28.28 -15.30
N THR A 486 -26.65 29.38 -14.64
CA THR A 486 -28.04 29.81 -14.44
C THR A 486 -28.53 30.86 -15.44
N GLY A 487 -27.64 31.37 -16.31
CA GLY A 487 -27.97 32.43 -17.27
C GLY A 487 -28.12 33.83 -16.66
N ALA A 488 -27.63 34.05 -15.44
CA ALA A 488 -27.61 35.34 -14.78
C ALA A 488 -26.48 36.26 -15.32
N PRO A 489 -26.56 37.59 -15.13
CA PRO A 489 -25.49 38.50 -15.52
C PRO A 489 -24.16 38.19 -14.80
N THR A 490 -23.05 38.22 -15.54
CA THR A 490 -21.70 37.95 -15.02
C THR A 490 -20.97 39.19 -14.48
N VAL A 491 -21.61 40.35 -14.51
CA VAL A 491 -21.07 41.60 -13.93
C VAL A 491 -21.22 41.55 -12.41
N LEU A 492 -20.26 40.91 -11.74
CA LEU A 492 -20.25 40.69 -10.29
C LEU A 492 -19.24 41.60 -9.60
N ALA A 493 -19.64 42.17 -8.47
CA ALA A 493 -18.85 43.00 -7.57
C ALA A 493 -17.96 44.03 -8.30
N PRO A 494 -18.53 44.88 -9.19
CA PRO A 494 -17.75 45.79 -10.04
C PRO A 494 -16.85 46.75 -9.27
N GLU A 495 -17.13 47.01 -7.98
CA GLU A 495 -16.34 47.85 -7.09
C GLU A 495 -14.99 47.24 -6.68
N VAL A 496 -14.86 45.91 -6.79
CA VAL A 496 -13.70 45.14 -6.32
C VAL A 496 -13.18 44.12 -7.34
N ALA A 497 -13.92 43.82 -8.40
CA ALA A 497 -13.53 42.80 -9.37
C ALA A 497 -12.18 43.07 -10.05
N GLU A 498 -11.81 44.35 -10.29
CA GLU A 498 -10.50 44.71 -10.84
C GLU A 498 -9.34 44.43 -9.88
N GLU A 499 -9.50 44.76 -8.60
CA GLU A 499 -8.48 44.46 -7.58
C GLU A 499 -8.40 42.96 -7.29
N THR A 500 -9.52 42.24 -7.33
CA THR A 500 -9.56 40.78 -7.21
C THR A 500 -8.87 40.11 -8.40
N LEU A 501 -9.05 40.61 -9.62
CA LEU A 501 -8.29 40.15 -10.79
C LEU A 501 -6.79 40.38 -10.61
N ALA A 502 -6.39 41.58 -10.17
CA ALA A 502 -5.00 41.87 -9.89
C ALA A 502 -4.43 40.96 -8.79
N ALA A 503 -5.22 40.64 -7.76
CA ALA A 503 -4.85 39.68 -6.73
C ALA A 503 -4.68 38.27 -7.29
N ALA A 504 -5.60 37.80 -8.14
CA ALA A 504 -5.51 36.50 -8.80
C ALA A 504 -4.24 36.38 -9.65
N HIS A 505 -3.84 37.43 -10.38
CA HIS A 505 -2.56 37.43 -11.09
C HIS A 505 -1.35 37.34 -10.15
N ARG A 506 -1.40 38.01 -8.99
CA ARG A 506 -0.31 37.92 -7.99
C ARG A 506 -0.24 36.53 -7.35
N ILE A 507 -1.38 35.94 -7.00
CA ILE A 507 -1.47 34.66 -6.27
C ILE A 507 -1.25 33.48 -7.23
N TYR A 508 -1.88 33.49 -8.41
CA TYR A 508 -1.94 32.36 -9.34
C TYR A 508 -1.24 32.61 -10.68
N GLY A 509 -0.56 33.73 -10.86
CA GLY A 509 0.11 34.07 -12.13
C GLY A 509 1.26 33.13 -12.49
N ALA A 510 1.92 32.55 -11.48
CA ALA A 510 2.97 31.55 -11.66
C ALA A 510 2.44 30.11 -11.62
N ALA A 511 1.14 29.90 -11.36
CA ALA A 511 0.56 28.57 -11.26
C ALA A 511 0.60 27.84 -12.62
N PRO A 512 0.98 26.55 -12.65
CA PRO A 512 1.07 25.79 -13.90
C PRO A 512 -0.31 25.63 -14.56
N ARG A 513 -0.34 25.76 -15.89
CA ARG A 513 -1.57 25.73 -16.70
C ARG A 513 -1.62 24.52 -17.65
N THR A 514 -1.09 23.39 -17.21
CA THR A 514 -0.97 22.15 -18.00
C THR A 514 -2.22 21.27 -17.87
N ALA A 515 -2.36 20.27 -18.75
CA ALA A 515 -3.49 19.34 -18.66
C ALA A 515 -3.48 18.59 -17.31
N GLY A 516 -4.57 18.72 -16.53
CA GLY A 516 -4.72 18.11 -15.21
C GLY A 516 -4.35 19.00 -14.01
N SER A 517 -3.94 20.26 -14.26
CA SER A 517 -3.76 21.27 -13.21
C SER A 517 -5.10 21.92 -12.81
N SER A 518 -5.14 22.57 -11.65
CA SER A 518 -6.30 23.29 -11.10
C SER A 518 -6.84 24.37 -12.03
N PHE A 519 -5.96 24.96 -12.84
CA PHE A 519 -6.31 26.00 -13.78
C PHE A 519 -6.01 25.58 -15.22
N ALA A 520 -7.04 25.59 -16.06
CA ALA A 520 -6.87 25.46 -17.50
C ALA A 520 -6.03 26.65 -18.06
N PRO A 521 -5.47 26.50 -19.28
CA PRO A 521 -4.81 27.60 -19.98
C PRO A 521 -5.67 28.87 -19.99
N GLU A 522 -5.04 30.01 -19.69
CA GLU A 522 -5.68 31.32 -19.77
C GLU A 522 -6.29 31.53 -21.17
N ARG A 523 -7.52 32.07 -21.18
CA ARG A 523 -8.26 32.36 -22.41
C ARG A 523 -8.31 33.86 -22.68
N PRO A 524 -8.38 34.29 -23.94
CA PRO A 524 -8.59 35.70 -24.25
C PRO A 524 -10.00 36.13 -23.84
N ALA A 525 -10.09 37.25 -23.12
CA ALA A 525 -11.36 37.89 -22.82
C ALA A 525 -11.81 38.84 -23.96
N PRO A 526 -13.11 38.92 -24.29
CA PRO A 526 -13.63 39.86 -25.28
C PRO A 526 -13.28 41.32 -24.97
N ALA A 527 -13.17 42.15 -26.02
CA ALA A 527 -13.05 43.58 -25.84
C ALA A 527 -14.28 44.15 -25.12
N GLY A 528 -14.07 44.84 -23.99
CA GLY A 528 -15.15 45.36 -23.14
C GLY A 528 -15.69 44.37 -22.11
N ALA A 529 -15.09 43.19 -21.97
CA ALA A 529 -15.44 42.22 -20.93
C ALA A 529 -15.29 42.84 -19.53
N SER A 530 -16.21 42.47 -18.62
CA SER A 530 -16.14 42.90 -17.23
C SER A 530 -14.91 42.32 -16.54
N ALA A 531 -14.49 42.90 -15.41
CA ALA A 531 -13.36 42.37 -14.65
C ALA A 531 -13.59 40.93 -14.17
N ALA A 532 -14.84 40.57 -13.85
CA ALA A 532 -15.21 39.19 -13.49
C ALA A 532 -15.07 38.24 -14.69
N ASP A 533 -15.47 38.64 -15.91
CA ASP A 533 -15.23 37.84 -17.11
C ASP A 533 -13.75 37.68 -17.42
N ARG A 534 -12.94 38.73 -17.21
CA ARG A 534 -11.48 38.66 -17.38
C ARG A 534 -10.83 37.76 -16.33
N LEU A 535 -11.31 37.78 -15.08
CA LEU A 535 -10.89 36.85 -14.04
C LEU A 535 -11.21 35.40 -14.43
N ALA A 536 -12.44 35.14 -14.88
CA ALA A 536 -12.83 33.81 -15.34
C ALA A 536 -11.93 33.33 -16.50
N ALA A 537 -11.65 34.20 -17.47
CA ALA A 537 -10.76 33.91 -18.60
C ALA A 537 -9.31 33.64 -18.16
N PHE A 538 -8.78 34.44 -17.22
CA PHE A 538 -7.48 34.21 -16.59
C PHE A 538 -7.41 32.85 -15.90
N LEU A 539 -8.49 32.42 -15.25
CA LEU A 539 -8.60 31.11 -14.61
C LEU A 539 -9.02 29.98 -15.57
N GLY A 540 -9.00 30.23 -16.88
CA GLY A 540 -9.15 29.23 -17.94
C GLY A 540 -10.58 28.90 -18.37
N ARG A 541 -11.58 29.62 -17.87
CA ARG A 541 -12.98 29.51 -18.31
C ARG A 541 -13.19 30.20 -19.66
N ASP A 542 -14.25 29.82 -20.37
CA ASP A 542 -14.65 30.47 -21.64
C ASP A 542 -15.60 31.65 -21.38
N PRO A 543 -15.16 32.90 -21.55
CA PRO A 543 -16.00 34.08 -21.33
C PRO A 543 -16.91 34.41 -22.52
N VAL A 544 -16.97 33.59 -23.58
CA VAL A 544 -17.81 33.83 -24.76
C VAL A 544 -19.12 33.05 -24.70
#